data_AF-A0A2D5ADI4-F1
#
_entry.id   AF-A0A2D5ADI4-F1
#
_cell.length_a   1.000
_cell.length_b   1.000
_cell.length_c   1.000
_cell.angle_alpha   90.00
_cell.angle_beta   90.00
_cell.angle_gamma   90.00
#
_symmetry.space_group_name_H-M   'P 1'
#
loop_
_entity.id
_entity.type
_entity.pdbx_description
1 polymer ?
#
loop_
_entity_poly.entity_id
_entity_poly.type
_entity_poly.pdbx_seq_one_letter_code
_entity_poly.pdbx_strand_id
1 'polypeptide(L)' 'MAAATTGGFLGLRDAVAANLLGFEDAARGYGDLVEDPAGILDLPAGFSYRTISRWGEEMDDGLLVPHEHDG' A
#
# COMPACT_ATOMS: atom_id res chain seq x y z
N MET A 1 21.32 31.10 16.29
CA MET A 1 21.26 30.03 15.27
C MET A 1 19.84 29.45 15.18
N ALA A 2 18.80 30.26 14.95
CA ALA A 2 17.40 29.79 14.92
C ALA A 2 16.62 30.28 13.68
N ALA A 3 17.15 31.26 12.94
CA ALA A 3 16.49 31.80 11.75
C ALA A 3 16.71 30.93 10.51
N ALA A 4 17.83 30.19 10.43
CA ALA A 4 18.18 29.38 9.26
C ALA A 4 17.35 28.09 9.17
N THR A 5 16.94 27.52 10.31
CA THR A 5 16.05 26.36 10.34
C THR A 5 14.66 26.73 9.81
N THR A 6 14.06 27.81 10.29
CA THR A 6 12.72 28.25 9.84
C THR A 6 12.68 28.67 8.36
N GLY A 7 13.73 29.37 7.88
CA GLY A 7 13.82 29.77 6.47
C GLY A 7 13.94 28.58 5.51
N GLY A 8 14.73 27.57 5.87
CA GLY A 8 14.87 26.35 5.07
C GLY A 8 13.56 25.57 4.94
N PHE A 9 12.78 25.45 6.03
CA PHE A 9 11.49 24.74 6.00
C PHE A 9 10.40 25.49 5.23
N LEU A 10 10.39 26.84 5.26
CA LEU A 10 9.47 27.62 4.42
C LEU A 10 9.76 27.43 2.93
N GLY A 11 11.04 27.52 2.54
CA GLY A 11 11.44 27.25 1.16
C GLY A 11 11.15 25.82 0.71
N LEU A 12 11.36 24.83 1.58
CA LEU A 12 11.02 23.44 1.30
C LEU A 12 9.51 23.24 1.11
N ARG A 13 8.67 23.86 1.94
CA ARG A 13 7.21 23.78 1.80
C ARG A 13 6.74 24.29 0.44
N ASP A 14 7.25 25.44 0.02
CA ASP A 14 6.86 26.04 -1.26
C ASP A 14 7.41 25.23 -2.44
N ALA A 15 8.60 24.63 -2.32
CA ALA A 15 9.16 23.73 -3.33
C ALA A 15 8.37 22.41 -3.46
N VAL A 16 7.90 21.85 -2.35
CA VAL A 16 7.00 20.68 -2.34
C VAL A 16 5.63 21.06 -2.95
N ALA A 17 5.05 22.18 -2.56
CA ALA A 17 3.75 22.65 -3.07
C ALA A 17 3.78 22.96 -4.58
N ALA A 18 4.88 23.52 -5.08
CA ALA A 18 5.09 23.76 -6.50
C ALA A 18 5.59 22.52 -7.27
N ASN A 19 5.65 21.36 -6.62
CA ASN A 19 6.18 20.10 -7.15
C ASN A 19 7.55 20.22 -7.84
N LEU A 20 8.41 21.13 -7.37
CA LEU A 20 9.73 21.38 -7.96
C LEU A 20 10.69 20.19 -7.78
N LEU A 21 10.37 19.29 -6.85
CA LEU A 21 11.11 18.05 -6.58
C LEU A 21 10.65 16.89 -7.46
N GLY A 22 9.63 17.08 -8.31
CA GLY A 22 9.20 16.08 -9.29
C GLY A 22 8.57 14.83 -8.66
N PHE A 23 7.79 14.99 -7.59
CA PHE A 23 6.96 13.90 -7.10
C PHE A 23 5.87 13.63 -8.16
N GLU A 24 5.88 12.44 -8.74
CA GLU A 24 4.75 11.99 -9.55
C GLU A 24 3.54 11.81 -8.64
N ASP A 25 2.39 12.26 -9.12
CA ASP A 25 1.12 11.95 -8.47
C ASP A 25 0.97 10.43 -8.51
N ALA A 26 1.01 9.78 -7.33
CA ALA A 26 0.85 8.32 -7.22
C ALA A 26 -0.49 7.83 -7.84
N ALA A 27 -1.37 8.77 -8.18
CA ALA A 27 -2.62 8.60 -8.92
C ALA A 27 -2.47 8.01 -10.33
N ARG A 28 -1.27 7.83 -10.90
CA ARG A 28 -1.10 7.05 -12.15
C ARG A 28 -1.02 5.53 -11.89
N GLY A 29 -1.89 5.04 -11.01
CA GLY A 29 -2.08 3.62 -10.70
C GLY A 29 -3.31 3.02 -11.37
N TYR A 30 -3.85 1.94 -10.80
CA TYR A 30 -5.03 1.22 -11.31
C TYR A 30 -6.39 1.85 -10.92
N GLY A 31 -6.38 3.08 -10.38
CA GLY A 31 -7.55 3.75 -9.81
C GLY A 31 -7.73 3.46 -8.33
N ASP A 32 -8.85 3.93 -7.77
CA ASP A 32 -9.18 3.77 -6.36
C ASP A 32 -9.44 2.31 -6.00
N LEU A 33 -9.15 1.96 -4.74
CA LEU A 33 -9.48 0.65 -4.20
C LEU A 33 -10.98 0.54 -3.91
N VAL A 34 -11.57 -0.59 -4.28
CA VAL A 34 -12.95 -0.95 -3.95
C VAL A 34 -12.93 -1.85 -2.73
N GLU A 35 -13.68 -1.48 -1.69
CA GLU A 35 -13.79 -2.23 -0.45
C GLU A 35 -14.30 -3.67 -0.71
N ASP A 36 -13.56 -4.66 -0.22
CA ASP A 36 -13.93 -6.06 -0.27
C ASP A 36 -14.95 -6.37 0.84
N PRO A 37 -16.17 -6.86 0.53
CA PRO A 37 -17.13 -7.26 1.56
C PRO A 37 -16.62 -8.36 2.49
N ALA A 38 -15.65 -9.17 2.06
CA ALA A 38 -14.99 -10.18 2.90
C ALA A 38 -13.84 -9.61 3.75
N GLY A 39 -13.43 -8.36 3.50
CA GLY A 39 -12.36 -7.66 4.22
C GLY A 39 -10.98 -8.30 4.07
N ILE A 40 -10.74 -9.05 2.98
CA ILE A 40 -9.47 -9.74 2.76
C ILE A 40 -8.49 -8.85 2.02
N LEU A 41 -8.91 -8.30 0.88
CA LEU A 41 -8.07 -7.46 0.04
C LEU A 41 -8.91 -6.53 -0.84
N ASP A 42 -8.86 -5.24 -0.55
CA ASP A 42 -9.46 -4.22 -1.41
C ASP A 42 -8.67 -4.12 -2.71
N LEU A 43 -9.38 -4.18 -3.84
CA LEU A 43 -8.78 -4.19 -5.17
C LEU A 43 -9.38 -3.10 -6.06
N PRO A 44 -8.62 -2.59 -7.05
CA PRO A 44 -9.19 -1.70 -8.05
C PRO A 44 -10.29 -2.37 -8.87
N ALA A 45 -11.18 -1.56 -9.45
CA ALA A 45 -12.26 -2.05 -10.29
C ALA A 45 -11.73 -2.92 -11.45
N GLY A 46 -12.34 -4.10 -11.65
CA GLY A 46 -11.97 -5.05 -12.71
C GLY A 46 -10.89 -6.07 -12.32
N PHE A 47 -10.32 -5.98 -11.12
CA PHE A 47 -9.42 -6.99 -10.57
C PHE A 47 -10.17 -8.05 -9.76
N SER A 48 -9.56 -9.22 -9.61
CA SER A 48 -10.09 -10.32 -8.80
C SER A 48 -8.96 -11.08 -8.12
N TYR A 49 -9.22 -11.61 -6.93
CA TYR A 49 -8.31 -12.52 -6.25
C TYR A 49 -8.92 -13.92 -6.12
N ARG A 50 -8.06 -14.89 -5.80
CA ARG A 50 -8.46 -16.23 -5.37
C ARG A 50 -7.62 -16.61 -4.15
N THR A 51 -8.27 -17.04 -3.08
CA THR A 51 -7.58 -17.65 -1.94
C THR A 51 -7.03 -19.02 -2.34
N ILE A 52 -5.75 -19.27 -2.09
CA ILE A 52 -5.06 -20.53 -2.44
C ILE A 52 -4.80 -21.43 -1.23
N SER A 53 -4.70 -20.87 -0.03
CA SER A 53 -4.53 -21.60 1.23
C SER A 53 -5.09 -20.78 2.39
N ARG A 54 -5.53 -21.44 3.45
CA ARG A 54 -5.88 -20.80 4.72
C ARG A 54 -5.17 -21.51 5.86
N TRP A 55 -4.67 -20.72 6.81
CA TRP A 55 -4.13 -21.26 8.05
C TRP A 55 -5.12 -22.24 8.71
N GLY A 56 -4.59 -23.40 9.13
CA GLY A 56 -5.39 -24.44 9.78
C GLY A 56 -6.23 -25.31 8.84
N GLU A 57 -6.17 -25.10 7.53
CA GLU A 57 -6.71 -26.05 6.55
C GLU A 57 -5.85 -27.32 6.51
N GLU A 58 -6.45 -28.48 6.24
CA GLU A 58 -5.72 -29.74 6.11
C GLU A 58 -5.06 -29.83 4.73
N MET A 59 -3.77 -30.18 4.73
CA MET A 59 -2.97 -30.43 3.55
C MET A 59 -3.03 -31.90 3.14
N ASP A 60 -2.58 -32.23 1.92
CA ASP A 60 -2.60 -33.60 1.39
C ASP A 60 -1.72 -34.59 2.17
N ASP A 61 -0.78 -34.09 2.98
CA ASP A 61 0.06 -34.88 3.88
C ASP A 61 -0.56 -35.12 5.27
N GLY A 62 -1.79 -34.62 5.50
CA GLY A 62 -2.50 -34.71 6.76
C GLY A 62 -2.01 -33.72 7.83
N LEU A 63 -1.08 -32.83 7.49
CA LEU A 63 -0.68 -31.71 8.34
C LEU A 63 -1.60 -30.51 8.12
N LEU A 64 -1.57 -29.56 9.05
CA LEU A 64 -2.30 -28.30 8.90
C LEU A 64 -1.42 -27.25 8.24
N VAL A 65 -2.03 -26.42 7.40
CA VAL A 65 -1.39 -25.25 6.81
C VAL A 65 -0.82 -24.36 7.94
N PRO A 66 0.50 -24.10 7.97
CA PRO A 66 1.12 -23.30 9.01
C PRO A 66 0.70 -21.83 8.90
N HIS A 67 0.78 -21.13 10.03
CA HIS A 67 0.71 -19.66 10.04
C HIS A 67 1.94 -19.02 9.37
N GLU A 68 1.89 -17.71 9.15
CA GLU A 68 3.00 -16.88 8.64
C GLU A 68 3.53 -17.34 7.27
N HIS A 69 2.68 -17.23 6.25
CA HIS A 69 3.10 -17.47 4.87
C HIS A 69 4.22 -16.50 4.46
N ASP A 70 5.37 -17.05 4.09
CA ASP A 70 6.50 -16.34 3.47
C ASP A 70 6.77 -16.95 2.08
N GLY A 71 7.31 -16.14 1.17
CA GLY A 71 7.43 -16.44 -0.27
C GLY A 71 8.57 -17.36 -0.65
#